data_AF-A0A1J3J0Y9-F1
#
_entry.id   AF-A0A1J3J0Y9-F1
#
_cell.length_a   1.000
_cell.length_b   1.000
_cell.length_c   1.000
_cell.angle_alpha   90.00
_cell.angle_beta   90.00
_cell.angle_gamma   90.00
#
_symmetry.space_group_name_H-M   'P 1'
#
loop_
_entity.id
_entity.type
_entity.pdbx_description
1 polymer ?
#
loop_
_entity_poly.entity_id
_entity_poly.type
_entity_poly.pdbx_seq_one_letter_code
_entity_poly.pdbx_strand_id
1 'polypeptide(L)'
;LMIAEGVFDQISISKQYPPTLFVHMPKDVYRQQKIREFLEGLRMEGVDAAEIECLDLPLSPGFLADRIPGLDPDVSAKLFKLFQEKGFVDEKGYMKRDGRRTPWKQALSGYKISLEESLVTPVEEELNLAFAYHEMTSLQSEQIFNWFESHMS
;
A
#
# COMPACT_ATOMS: atom_id res chain seq x y z
N LEU A 1 -19.54 -0.82 7.86
CA LEU A 1 -18.29 -0.35 7.21
C LEU A 1 -18.52 -0.33 5.71
N MET A 2 -18.71 0.84 5.11
CA MET A 2 -18.78 0.97 3.66
C MET A 2 -17.36 1.28 3.18
N ILE A 3 -16.68 0.28 2.63
CA ILE A 3 -15.44 0.46 1.89
C ILE A 3 -15.88 0.49 0.43
N ALA A 4 -15.97 1.68 -0.16
CA ALA A 4 -16.28 1.84 -1.57
C ALA A 4 -14.99 2.15 -2.32
N GLU A 5 -14.75 1.47 -3.43
CA GLU A 5 -13.84 1.97 -4.46
C GLU A 5 -14.44 3.29 -4.94
N GLY A 6 -13.79 4.42 -4.63
CA GLY A 6 -14.40 5.75 -4.68
C GLY A 6 -15.18 6.02 -5.96
N VAL A 7 -16.51 6.15 -5.86
CA VAL A 7 -17.37 6.56 -6.97
C VAL A 7 -17.40 8.08 -7.03
N PHE A 8 -16.24 8.68 -7.34
CA PHE A 8 -16.07 10.13 -7.33
C PHE A 8 -17.06 10.83 -8.28
N ASP A 9 -17.36 10.23 -9.43
CA ASP A 9 -18.16 10.92 -10.47
C ASP A 9 -19.67 10.96 -10.21
N GLN A 10 -20.16 10.37 -9.11
CA GLN A 10 -21.61 10.26 -8.82
C GLN A 10 -22.02 10.76 -7.43
N ILE A 11 -21.09 11.34 -6.67
CA ILE A 11 -21.36 11.81 -5.31
C ILE A 11 -21.86 13.26 -5.34
N SER A 12 -23.09 13.49 -4.87
CA SER A 12 -23.59 14.84 -4.57
C SER A 12 -23.20 15.22 -3.15
N ILE A 13 -22.20 16.09 -3.02
CA ILE A 13 -21.77 16.63 -1.73
C ILE A 13 -22.83 17.64 -1.24
N SER A 14 -23.22 17.54 0.02
CA SER A 14 -24.06 18.51 0.71
C SER A 14 -23.67 18.57 2.18
N LYS A 15 -24.17 19.57 2.92
CA LYS A 15 -23.99 19.67 4.39
C LYS A 15 -24.43 18.45 5.20
N GLN A 16 -25.24 17.55 4.62
CA GLN A 16 -25.73 16.34 5.26
C GLN A 16 -24.85 15.12 4.94
N TYR A 17 -23.80 15.30 4.14
CA TYR A 17 -22.86 14.24 3.82
C TYR A 17 -22.11 13.82 5.09
N PRO A 18 -21.90 12.51 5.34
CA PRO A 18 -21.25 12.05 6.55
C PRO A 18 -19.77 12.48 6.62
N PRO A 19 -19.19 12.61 7.81
CA PRO A 19 -17.75 12.75 7.97
C PRO A 19 -16.99 11.68 7.17
N THR A 20 -15.97 12.09 6.44
CA THR A 20 -15.32 11.23 5.43
C THR A 20 -13.82 11.15 5.65
N LEU A 21 -13.30 9.93 5.80
CA LEU A 21 -11.87 9.66 5.87
C LEU A 21 -11.41 8.99 4.59
N PHE A 22 -10.48 9.62 3.88
CA PHE A 22 -9.80 9.00 2.74
C PHE A 22 -8.57 8.25 3.22
N VAL A 23 -8.45 6.97 2.89
CA VAL A 23 -7.24 6.18 3.15
C VAL A 23 -6.69 5.73 1.81
N HIS A 24 -5.50 6.21 1.45
CA HIS A 24 -4.98 6.01 0.10
C HIS A 24 -3.47 5.94 0.08
N MET A 25 -2.92 5.44 -1.03
CA MET A 25 -1.48 5.40 -1.27
C MET A 25 -1.09 6.51 -2.26
N PRO A 26 -0.17 7.42 -1.93
CA PRO A 26 0.03 8.64 -2.69
C PRO A 26 0.73 8.43 -4.05
N LYS A 27 1.35 7.27 -4.30
CA LYS A 27 1.96 6.97 -5.60
C LYS A 27 0.93 6.69 -6.71
N ASP A 28 -0.32 6.42 -6.34
CA ASP A 28 -1.44 6.47 -7.27
C ASP A 28 -1.85 7.92 -7.51
N VAL A 29 -1.09 8.60 -8.39
CA VAL A 29 -1.25 10.03 -8.66
C VAL A 29 -2.64 10.39 -9.18
N TYR A 30 -3.30 9.50 -9.91
CA TYR A 30 -4.65 9.74 -10.41
C TYR A 30 -5.67 9.75 -9.25
N ARG A 31 -5.63 8.73 -8.37
CA ARG A 31 -6.50 8.70 -7.20
C ARG A 31 -6.15 9.80 -6.19
N GLN A 32 -4.87 10.10 -5.98
CA GLN A 32 -4.44 11.19 -5.09
C GLN A 32 -5.03 12.54 -5.54
N GLN A 33 -5.01 12.83 -6.84
CA GLN A 33 -5.60 14.06 -7.37
C GLN A 33 -7.11 14.12 -7.10
N LYS A 34 -7.84 13.03 -7.37
CA LYS A 34 -9.28 12.95 -7.10
C LYS A 34 -9.62 13.11 -5.62
N ILE A 35 -8.82 12.50 -4.74
CA ILE A 35 -8.99 12.62 -3.29
C ILE A 35 -8.81 14.07 -2.83
N ARG A 36 -7.80 14.78 -3.33
CA ARG A 36 -7.59 16.20 -3.02
C ARG A 36 -8.79 17.05 -3.42
N GLU A 37 -9.28 16.89 -4.64
CA GLU A 37 -10.47 17.59 -5.14
C GLU A 37 -11.70 17.35 -4.24
N PHE A 38 -11.91 16.10 -3.82
CA PHE A 38 -13.03 15.73 -2.95
C PHE A 38 -12.87 16.24 -1.52
N LEU A 39 -11.67 16.15 -0.96
CA LEU A 39 -11.34 16.63 0.37
C LEU A 39 -11.60 18.14 0.47
N GLU A 40 -11.20 18.91 -0.54
CA GLU A 40 -11.49 20.35 -0.63
C GLU A 40 -13.01 20.60 -0.74
N GLY A 41 -13.70 19.90 -1.64
CA GLY A 41 -15.15 20.06 -1.83
C GLY A 41 -15.97 19.76 -0.57
N LEU A 42 -15.65 18.67 0.15
CA LEU A 42 -16.29 18.30 1.41
C LEU A 42 -16.10 19.40 2.47
N ARG A 43 -14.87 19.87 2.64
CA ARG A 43 -14.55 20.93 3.62
C ARG A 43 -15.23 22.26 3.29
N MET A 44 -15.35 22.63 2.02
CA MET A 44 -16.09 23.84 1.62
C MET A 44 -17.58 23.77 1.96
N GLU A 45 -18.18 22.59 1.85
CA GLU A 45 -19.56 22.35 2.26
C GLU A 45 -19.73 22.22 3.78
N GLY A 46 -18.65 22.31 4.57
CA GLY A 46 -18.66 22.20 6.03
C GLY A 46 -18.77 20.75 6.54
N VAL A 47 -18.45 19.78 5.69
CA VAL A 47 -18.36 18.35 6.06
C VAL A 47 -16.97 18.10 6.63
N ASP A 48 -16.89 17.41 7.77
CA ASP A 48 -15.60 17.00 8.32
C ASP A 48 -14.95 15.95 7.43
N ALA A 49 -13.72 16.21 7.00
CA ALA A 49 -13.01 15.32 6.11
C ALA A 49 -11.50 15.36 6.35
N ALA A 50 -10.90 14.17 6.34
CA ALA A 50 -9.47 13.95 6.54
C ALA A 50 -8.92 12.93 5.55
N GLU A 51 -7.59 12.87 5.46
CA GLU A 51 -6.90 11.83 4.70
C GLU A 51 -5.79 11.18 5.52
N ILE A 52 -5.52 9.91 5.20
CA ILE A 52 -4.38 9.14 5.68
C ILE A 52 -3.64 8.64 4.44
N GLU A 53 -2.38 9.07 4.31
CA GLU A 53 -1.48 8.59 3.28
C GLU A 53 -0.73 7.34 3.76
N CYS A 54 -0.98 6.22 3.09
CA CYS A 54 -0.26 4.97 3.25
C CYS A 54 1.04 5.04 2.45
N LEU A 55 2.12 5.46 3.12
CA LEU A 55 3.44 5.63 2.51
C LEU A 55 4.13 4.28 2.21
N ASP A 56 5.15 4.36 1.34
CA ASP A 56 5.99 3.21 1.01
C ASP A 56 6.84 2.76 2.20
N LEU A 57 7.23 1.49 2.14
CA LEU A 57 7.97 0.82 3.21
C LEU A 57 9.31 0.34 2.67
N PRO A 58 10.40 0.54 3.41
CA PRO A 58 11.67 -0.04 3.05
C PRO A 58 11.61 -1.55 3.29
N LEU A 59 12.04 -2.31 2.29
CA LEU A 59 12.33 -3.73 2.46
C LEU A 59 13.59 -3.90 3.32
N SER A 60 13.61 -5.00 4.06
CA SER A 60 14.75 -5.47 4.85
C SER A 60 14.95 -6.97 4.61
N PRO A 61 16.08 -7.57 5.04
CA PRO A 61 16.30 -9.01 4.87
C PRO A 61 15.19 -9.89 5.47
N GLY A 62 14.57 -9.46 6.58
CA GLY A 62 13.50 -10.20 7.26
C GLY A 62 12.09 -9.84 6.78
N PHE A 63 11.92 -8.75 6.03
CA PHE A 63 10.62 -8.14 5.73
C PHE A 63 9.59 -9.15 5.20
N LEU A 64 9.97 -10.00 4.25
CA LEU A 64 9.04 -10.96 3.65
C LEU A 64 8.75 -12.12 4.59
N ALA A 65 9.76 -12.65 5.31
CA ALA A 65 9.56 -13.74 6.26
C ALA A 65 8.69 -13.34 7.45
N ASP A 66 8.79 -12.09 7.90
CA ASP A 66 7.96 -11.55 8.99
C ASP A 66 6.48 -11.40 8.60
N ARG A 67 6.18 -11.33 7.29
CA ARG A 67 4.85 -11.01 6.76
C ARG A 67 4.18 -12.16 6.01
N ILE A 68 4.96 -13.11 5.50
CA ILE A 68 4.46 -14.24 4.70
C ILE A 68 4.63 -15.54 5.52
N PRO A 69 3.54 -16.10 6.05
CA PRO A 69 3.59 -17.38 6.75
C PRO A 69 4.19 -18.49 5.86
N GLY A 70 5.17 -19.20 6.40
CA GLY A 70 5.84 -20.30 5.70
C GLY A 70 6.99 -19.88 4.77
N LEU A 71 7.28 -18.59 4.63
CA LEU A 71 8.48 -18.16 3.92
C LEU A 71 9.72 -18.27 4.81
N ASP A 72 10.71 -19.02 4.34
CA ASP A 72 11.97 -19.23 5.05
C ASP A 72 12.78 -17.91 5.18
N PRO A 73 13.31 -17.57 6.38
CA PRO A 73 14.11 -16.36 6.60
C PRO A 73 15.36 -16.24 5.71
N ASP A 74 16.05 -17.34 5.40
CA ASP A 74 17.21 -17.34 4.50
C ASP A 74 16.77 -17.06 3.06
N VAL A 75 15.59 -17.55 2.64
CA VAL A 75 15.01 -17.23 1.34
C VAL A 75 14.64 -15.75 1.27
N SER A 76 14.02 -15.19 2.31
CA SER A 76 13.72 -13.75 2.41
C SER A 76 14.99 -12.90 2.27
N ALA A 77 16.06 -13.25 3.00
CA ALA A 77 17.33 -12.52 2.94
C ALA A 77 17.99 -12.61 1.55
N LYS A 78 17.92 -13.78 0.89
CA LYS A 78 18.42 -13.98 -0.48
C LYS A 78 17.61 -13.16 -1.50
N LEU A 79 16.29 -13.10 -1.36
CA LEU A 79 15.42 -12.28 -2.20
C LEU A 79 15.75 -10.79 -2.05
N PHE A 80 15.92 -10.31 -0.81
CA PHE A 80 16.30 -8.92 -0.57
C PHE A 80 17.64 -8.57 -1.23
N LYS A 81 18.66 -9.44 -1.07
CA LYS A 81 19.96 -9.26 -1.74
C LYS A 81 19.82 -9.26 -3.27
N LEU A 82 19.03 -10.17 -3.83
CA LEU A 82 18.70 -10.18 -5.26
C LEU A 82 18.10 -8.84 -5.70
N PHE A 83 17.15 -8.30 -4.94
CA PHE A 83 16.48 -7.05 -5.28
C PHE A 83 17.45 -5.87 -5.28
N GLN A 84 18.40 -5.84 -4.33
CA GLN A 84 19.46 -4.84 -4.30
C GLN A 84 20.39 -4.97 -5.52
N GLU A 85 20.89 -6.17 -5.80
CA GLU A 85 21.83 -6.39 -6.91
C GLU A 85 21.22 -6.14 -8.28
N LYS A 86 19.91 -6.40 -8.45
CA LYS A 86 19.17 -6.07 -9.67
C LYS A 86 18.68 -4.63 -9.72
N GLY A 87 18.87 -3.87 -8.63
CA GLY A 87 18.45 -2.48 -8.51
C GLY A 87 16.93 -2.30 -8.47
N PHE A 88 16.16 -3.33 -8.11
CA PHE A 88 14.71 -3.25 -7.90
C PHE A 88 14.34 -2.43 -6.67
N VAL A 89 15.20 -2.47 -5.65
CA VAL A 89 15.19 -1.54 -4.52
C VAL A 89 16.30 -0.50 -4.63
N ASP A 90 16.15 0.62 -3.92
CA ASP A 90 17.22 1.60 -3.72
C ASP A 90 18.12 1.24 -2.53
N GLU A 91 19.10 2.10 -2.25
CA GLU A 91 20.07 1.91 -1.15
C GLU A 91 19.41 1.91 0.24
N LYS A 92 18.22 2.49 0.35
CA LYS A 92 17.44 2.55 1.59
C LYS A 92 16.41 1.42 1.69
N GLY A 93 16.34 0.55 0.68
CA GLY A 93 15.43 -0.59 0.63
C GLY A 93 14.05 -0.30 0.01
N TYR A 94 13.82 0.89 -0.53
CA TYR A 94 12.52 1.22 -1.14
C TYR A 94 12.40 0.65 -2.54
N MET A 95 11.22 0.09 -2.84
CA MET A 95 10.87 -0.38 -4.17
C MET A 95 10.87 0.79 -5.17
N LYS A 96 11.59 0.64 -6.29
CA LYS A 96 11.64 1.65 -7.35
C LYS A 96 10.46 1.56 -8.33
N ARG A 97 9.77 0.43 -8.36
CA ARG A 97 8.64 0.12 -9.26
C ARG A 97 7.64 -0.78 -8.52
N ASP A 98 6.41 -0.84 -9.04
CA ASP A 98 5.37 -1.78 -8.58
C ASP A 98 5.93 -3.21 -8.56
N GLY A 99 5.81 -3.88 -7.42
CA GLY A 99 6.26 -5.25 -7.18
C GLY A 99 5.71 -6.26 -8.18
N ARG A 100 4.44 -6.11 -8.59
CA ARG A 100 3.74 -6.96 -9.57
C ARG A 100 4.27 -6.76 -10.99
N ARG A 101 4.83 -5.58 -11.28
CA ARG A 101 5.42 -5.23 -12.59
C ARG A 101 6.93 -5.43 -12.62
N THR A 102 7.54 -5.75 -11.48
CA THR A 102 8.99 -5.94 -11.36
C THR A 102 9.36 -7.37 -11.80
N PRO A 103 10.32 -7.55 -12.71
CA PRO A 103 10.67 -8.87 -13.26
C PRO A 103 11.58 -9.68 -12.32
N TRP A 104 11.25 -9.73 -11.03
CA TRP A 104 12.08 -10.39 -10.03
C TRP A 104 12.03 -11.93 -10.13
N LYS A 105 10.90 -12.48 -10.58
CA LYS A 105 10.70 -13.91 -10.82
C LYS A 105 11.70 -14.45 -11.86
N GLN A 106 11.90 -13.72 -12.96
CA GLN A 106 12.89 -14.12 -13.98
C GLN A 106 14.33 -14.07 -13.42
N ALA A 107 14.58 -13.19 -12.46
CA ALA A 107 15.90 -13.00 -11.86
C ALA A 107 16.27 -14.10 -10.85
N LEU A 108 15.31 -14.88 -10.34
CA LEU A 108 15.55 -15.98 -9.38
C LEU A 108 16.51 -17.04 -9.93
N SER A 109 16.37 -17.36 -11.22
CA SER A 109 17.16 -18.40 -11.91
C SER A 109 18.68 -18.18 -11.79
N GLY A 110 19.13 -16.93 -11.77
CA GLY A 110 20.54 -16.57 -11.64
C GLY A 110 21.12 -16.76 -10.23
N TYR A 111 20.27 -16.99 -9.21
CA TYR A 111 20.64 -16.94 -7.80
C TYR A 111 20.42 -18.26 -7.06
N LYS A 112 19.99 -19.30 -7.77
CA LYS A 112 19.65 -20.63 -7.19
C LYS A 112 18.65 -20.50 -6.03
N ILE A 113 17.74 -19.53 -6.11
CA ILE A 113 16.64 -19.38 -5.16
C ILE A 113 15.48 -20.23 -5.68
N SER A 114 15.04 -21.19 -4.87
CA SER A 114 13.82 -21.96 -5.11
C SER A 114 12.72 -21.36 -4.24
N LEU A 115 11.68 -20.85 -4.88
CA LEU A 115 10.49 -20.33 -4.21
C LEU A 115 9.31 -21.24 -4.59
N GLU A 116 8.52 -21.66 -3.61
CA GLU A 116 7.30 -22.41 -3.88
C GLU A 116 6.31 -21.54 -4.66
N GLU A 117 5.59 -22.11 -5.63
CA GLU A 117 4.63 -21.37 -6.46
C GLU A 117 3.55 -20.67 -5.61
N SER A 118 3.15 -21.31 -4.50
CA SER A 118 2.20 -20.78 -3.51
C SER A 118 2.68 -19.48 -2.84
N LEU A 119 3.99 -19.25 -2.77
CA LEU A 119 4.60 -18.07 -2.14
C LEU A 119 4.82 -16.93 -3.13
N VAL A 120 4.64 -17.16 -4.43
CA VAL A 120 4.85 -16.13 -5.47
C VAL A 120 3.87 -14.98 -5.30
N THR A 121 2.57 -15.25 -5.26
CA THR A 121 1.55 -14.21 -5.10
C THR A 121 1.72 -13.45 -3.78
N PRO A 122 1.87 -14.10 -2.60
CA PRO A 122 2.16 -13.39 -1.36
C PRO A 122 3.36 -12.43 -1.46
N VAL A 123 4.45 -12.85 -2.09
CA VAL A 123 5.61 -11.95 -2.31
C VAL A 123 5.23 -10.78 -3.20
N GLU A 124 4.50 -10.98 -4.30
CA GLU A 124 4.08 -9.87 -5.17
C GLU A 124 3.19 -8.86 -4.44
N GLU A 125 2.25 -9.33 -3.62
CA GLU A 125 1.40 -8.45 -2.82
C GLU A 125 2.18 -7.65 -1.77
N GLU A 126 3.12 -8.30 -1.08
CA GLU A 126 4.00 -7.64 -0.12
C GLU A 126 4.92 -6.59 -0.78
N LEU A 127 5.41 -6.87 -1.99
CA LEU A 127 6.18 -5.90 -2.77
C LEU A 127 5.32 -4.75 -3.29
N ASN A 128 4.06 -5.01 -3.64
CA ASN A 128 3.11 -3.98 -4.04
C ASN A 128 2.76 -3.05 -2.86
N LEU A 129 2.51 -3.65 -1.68
CA LEU A 129 2.30 -2.95 -0.42
C LEU A 129 3.53 -2.09 -0.06
N ALA A 130 4.74 -2.66 -0.13
CA ALA A 130 5.98 -1.92 0.13
C ALA A 130 6.21 -0.78 -0.86
N PHE A 131 5.78 -0.93 -2.12
CA PHE A 131 5.82 0.16 -3.09
C PHE A 131 4.76 1.24 -2.80
N ALA A 132 3.75 0.96 -1.98
CA ALA A 132 2.58 1.81 -1.74
C ALA A 132 1.82 2.15 -3.03
N TYR A 133 1.30 1.12 -3.70
CA TYR A 133 0.43 1.28 -4.86
C TYR A 133 -0.75 0.32 -4.83
N HIS A 134 -1.98 0.84 -4.88
CA HIS A 134 -3.21 0.04 -5.05
C HIS A 134 -3.38 -1.16 -4.08
N GLU A 135 -3.30 -0.95 -2.76
CA GLU A 135 -3.62 -2.02 -1.78
C GLU A 135 -4.45 -1.52 -0.59
N MET A 136 -5.24 -2.45 -0.03
CA MET A 136 -5.79 -2.29 1.32
C MET A 136 -4.71 -2.63 2.34
N THR A 137 -4.54 -1.79 3.36
CA THR A 137 -3.51 -1.99 4.38
C THR A 137 -4.06 -1.83 5.78
N SER A 138 -3.59 -2.69 6.68
CA SER A 138 -3.88 -2.60 8.12
C SER A 138 -2.90 -1.69 8.86
N LEU A 139 -1.87 -1.16 8.19
CA LEU A 139 -0.80 -0.37 8.84
C LEU A 139 -1.32 0.90 9.51
N GLN A 140 -2.42 1.45 9.00
CA GLN A 140 -3.04 2.66 9.52
C GLN A 140 -4.29 2.40 10.37
N SER A 141 -4.51 1.16 10.80
CA SER A 141 -5.72 0.78 11.54
C SER A 141 -5.94 1.63 12.79
N GLU A 142 -4.88 1.93 13.55
CA GLU A 142 -4.98 2.78 14.75
C GLU A 142 -5.45 4.20 14.41
N GLN A 143 -4.89 4.83 13.37
CA GLN A 143 -5.33 6.16 12.93
C GLN A 143 -6.77 6.15 12.43
N ILE A 144 -7.15 5.12 11.68
CA ILE A 144 -8.51 4.91 11.18
C ILE A 144 -9.50 4.77 12.35
N PHE A 145 -9.19 3.94 13.35
CA PHE A 145 -10.06 3.73 14.50
C PHE A 145 -10.16 4.97 15.39
N ASN A 146 -9.04 5.65 15.65
CA ASN A 146 -9.04 6.91 16.40
C ASN A 146 -9.91 7.98 15.71
N TRP A 147 -9.85 8.06 14.37
CA TRP A 147 -10.74 8.95 13.62
C TRP A 147 -12.21 8.57 13.81
N PHE A 148 -12.56 7.29 13.65
CA PHE A 148 -13.95 6.86 13.86
C PHE A 148 -14.44 7.14 15.27
N GLU A 149 -13.65 6.84 16.31
CA GLU A 149 -14.02 7.06 17.70
C GLU A 149 -14.31 8.54 17.98
N SER A 150 -13.53 9.46 17.41
CA SER A 150 -13.77 10.90 17.55
C SER A 150 -15.04 11.43 16.87
N HIS A 151 -15.68 10.64 16.00
CA HIS A 151 -16.87 11.03 15.22
C HIS A 151 -18.13 10.21 15.56
N MET A 152 -18.02 9.27 16.50
CA MET A 152 -19.16 8.46 16.97
C MET A 152 -19.81 9.00 18.26
N SER A 153 -19.30 10.11 18.80
CA SER A 153 -19.75 10.77 20.04
C SER A 153 -20.55 12.03 19.82
#